data_AF-A0A7W0SGX9-F1
#
_entry.id   AF-A0A7W0SGX9-F1
#
_cell.length_a   1.000
_cell.length_b   1.000
_cell.length_c   1.000
_cell.angle_alpha   90.00
_cell.angle_beta   90.00
_cell.angle_gamma   90.00
#
_symmetry.space_group_name_H-M   'P 1'
#
loop_
_entity.id
_entity.type
_entity.pdbx_description
1 polymer ?
#
loop_
_entity_poly.entity_id
_entity_poly.type
_entity_poly.pdbx_seq_one_letter_code
_entity_poly.pdbx_strand_id
1 'polypeptide(L)'
;GDPGPFLGLGLCSRAWLEAALPSLLQAQEEAALEGDELIHADVRSDLCFSGMRTVLVDWNWAARGNGSFDAAAWVSSLAPEGGPPPGRVLWGQPELAALVCGYFASKAGLGPPSPGSRVREIQLTQLRVALPWAAESLALPPPEPPGPR
;
A
#
# COMPACT_ATOMS: atom_id res chain seq x y z
N GLY A 1 8.90 -12.69 8.26
CA GLY A 1 8.76 -12.22 9.65
C GLY A 1 7.55 -12.87 10.30
N ASP A 2 7.26 -12.56 11.57
CA ASP A 2 6.04 -13.04 12.25
C ASP A 2 4.77 -12.43 11.61
N PRO A 3 3.84 -13.25 11.06
CA PRO A 3 2.60 -12.75 10.48
C PRO A 3 1.52 -12.41 11.51
N GLY A 4 1.73 -12.72 12.80
CA GLY A 4 0.76 -12.55 13.88
C GLY A 4 0.10 -11.17 13.93
N PRO A 5 0.87 -10.06 13.93
CA PRO A 5 0.30 -8.71 13.94
C PRO A 5 -0.61 -8.42 12.74
N PHE A 6 -0.23 -8.87 11.54
CA PHE A 6 -1.04 -8.69 10.33
C PHE A 6 -2.31 -9.56 10.37
N LEU A 7 -2.18 -10.85 10.71
CA LEU A 7 -3.32 -11.76 10.82
C LEU A 7 -4.33 -11.30 11.90
N GLY A 8 -3.84 -10.63 12.96
CA GLY A 8 -4.68 -10.01 13.98
C GLY A 8 -5.62 -8.92 13.46
N LEU A 9 -5.35 -8.35 12.28
CA LEU A 9 -6.22 -7.35 11.65
C LEU A 9 -7.47 -7.95 11.01
N GLY A 10 -7.51 -9.29 10.80
CA GLY A 10 -8.67 -9.99 10.23
C GLY A 10 -8.95 -9.67 8.76
N LEU A 11 -7.98 -9.15 8.01
CA LEU A 11 -8.15 -8.81 6.58
C LEU A 11 -8.10 -10.02 5.66
N CYS A 12 -7.45 -11.10 6.09
CA CYS A 12 -7.46 -12.39 5.41
C CYS A 12 -7.26 -13.53 6.42
N SER A 13 -7.59 -14.75 6.00
CA SER A 13 -7.36 -15.97 6.75
C SER A 13 -5.89 -16.38 6.65
N ARG A 14 -5.43 -17.16 7.64
CA ARG A 14 -4.09 -17.76 7.60
C ARG A 14 -3.90 -18.63 6.35
N ALA A 15 -4.90 -19.42 6.00
CA ALA A 15 -4.84 -20.31 4.84
C ALA A 15 -4.68 -19.53 3.53
N TRP A 16 -5.44 -18.43 3.37
CA TRP A 16 -5.28 -17.55 2.22
C TRP A 16 -3.87 -16.94 2.18
N LEU A 17 -3.39 -16.42 3.31
CA LEU A 17 -2.06 -15.81 3.38
C LEU A 17 -0.97 -16.83 3.01
N GLU A 18 -1.01 -18.03 3.56
CA GLU A 18 -0.02 -19.08 3.28
C GLU A 18 0.00 -19.48 1.80
N ALA A 19 -1.16 -19.48 1.12
CA ALA A 19 -1.27 -19.75 -0.31
C ALA A 19 -0.79 -18.58 -1.18
N ALA A 20 -1.13 -17.34 -0.82
CA ALA A 20 -0.85 -16.13 -1.61
C ALA A 20 0.56 -15.55 -1.38
N LEU A 21 1.14 -15.79 -0.20
CA LEU A 21 2.38 -15.16 0.24
C LEU A 21 3.57 -15.40 -0.71
N PRO A 22 3.81 -16.61 -1.28
CA PRO A 22 4.90 -16.80 -2.22
C PRO A 22 4.83 -15.86 -3.44
N SER A 23 3.64 -15.72 -4.05
CA SER A 23 3.44 -14.85 -5.21
C SER A 23 3.55 -13.37 -4.84
N LEU A 24 3.03 -12.97 -3.67
CA LEU A 24 3.16 -11.60 -3.17
C LEU A 24 4.63 -11.23 -2.92
N LEU A 25 5.40 -12.13 -2.32
CA LEU A 25 6.83 -11.89 -2.06
C LEU A 25 7.64 -11.85 -3.35
N GLN A 26 7.39 -12.77 -4.29
CA GLN A 26 8.06 -12.77 -5.59
C GLN A 26 7.80 -11.45 -6.33
N ALA A 27 6.53 -11.04 -6.44
CA ALA A 27 6.18 -9.79 -7.10
C ALA A 27 6.79 -8.56 -6.40
N GLN A 28 6.85 -8.56 -5.07
CA GLN A 28 7.52 -7.51 -4.31
C GLN A 28 9.03 -7.45 -4.62
N GLU A 29 9.69 -8.59 -4.75
CA GLU A 29 11.13 -8.65 -5.07
C GLU A 29 11.42 -8.19 -6.51
N GLU A 30 10.48 -8.40 -7.43
CA GLU A 30 10.56 -7.97 -8.82
C GLU A 30 10.22 -6.47 -9.02
N ALA A 31 9.77 -5.78 -7.97
CA ALA A 31 9.41 -4.36 -8.04
C ALA A 31 10.62 -3.48 -8.34
N ALA A 32 10.65 -2.91 -9.55
CA ALA A 32 11.68 -1.97 -9.97
C ALA A 32 11.54 -0.63 -9.21
N LEU A 33 12.43 -0.38 -8.25
CA LEU A 33 12.51 0.90 -7.52
C LEU A 33 13.55 1.86 -8.13
N GLU A 34 14.53 1.32 -8.82
CA GLU A 34 15.55 2.12 -9.51
C GLU A 34 14.95 2.88 -10.69
N GLY A 35 15.52 4.05 -10.97
CA GLY A 35 15.13 4.91 -12.07
C GLY A 35 15.90 6.23 -12.02
N ASP A 36 15.56 7.13 -12.95
CA ASP A 36 16.20 8.43 -13.10
C ASP A 36 15.25 9.62 -12.84
N GLU A 37 14.05 9.34 -12.36
CA GLU A 37 13.05 10.36 -12.04
C GLU A 37 13.17 10.86 -10.59
N LEU A 38 12.77 12.11 -10.34
CA LEU A 38 12.61 12.61 -8.97
C LEU A 38 11.30 12.06 -8.40
N ILE A 39 11.40 11.27 -7.34
CA ILE A 39 10.27 10.75 -6.57
C ILE A 39 10.17 11.47 -5.23
N HIS A 40 8.96 11.59 -4.71
CA HIS A 40 8.65 12.18 -3.42
C HIS A 40 8.75 11.14 -2.28
N ALA A 41 8.34 9.91 -2.56
CA ALA A 41 8.31 8.76 -1.64
C ALA A 41 7.45 8.93 -0.38
N ASP A 42 6.58 9.94 -0.35
CA ASP A 42 5.56 10.15 0.70
C ASP A 42 4.35 10.93 0.17
N VAL A 43 3.95 10.67 -1.09
CA VAL A 43 2.75 11.31 -1.65
C VAL A 43 1.52 10.72 -0.98
N ARG A 44 0.79 11.57 -0.25
CA ARG A 44 -0.52 11.26 0.31
C ARG A 44 -1.49 12.39 -0.02
N SER A 45 -2.67 12.35 0.58
CA SER A 45 -3.73 13.33 0.40
C SER A 45 -3.54 14.65 1.16
N ASP A 46 -2.41 14.83 1.81
CA ASP A 46 -1.95 16.07 2.46
C ASP A 46 -1.43 17.12 1.45
N LEU A 47 -1.97 17.10 0.23
CA LEU A 47 -1.68 18.07 -0.83
C LEU A 47 -2.12 19.48 -0.41
N CYS A 48 -1.24 20.47 -0.62
CA CYS A 48 -1.56 21.87 -0.38
C CYS A 48 -2.10 22.53 -1.65
N PHE A 49 -3.17 23.32 -1.53
CA PHE A 49 -3.70 24.09 -2.65
C PHE A 49 -3.33 25.57 -2.53
N SER A 50 -2.74 26.13 -3.58
CA SER A 50 -2.39 27.55 -3.68
C SER A 50 -3.04 28.15 -4.93
N GLY A 51 -4.25 28.69 -4.75
CA GLY A 51 -5.12 29.10 -5.85
C GLY A 51 -5.48 27.91 -6.74
N MET A 52 -5.09 27.96 -8.01
CA MET A 52 -5.31 26.87 -8.99
C MET A 52 -4.16 25.84 -9.03
N ARG A 53 -3.17 25.95 -8.14
CA ARG A 53 -2.01 25.05 -8.11
C ARG A 53 -2.13 24.06 -6.96
N THR A 54 -1.73 22.83 -7.23
CA THR A 54 -1.46 21.81 -6.21
C THR A 54 0.04 21.80 -5.93
N VAL A 55 0.40 21.81 -4.64
CA VAL A 55 1.78 21.87 -4.15
C VAL A 55 2.05 20.65 -3.28
N LEU A 56 3.08 19.89 -3.65
CA LEU A 56 3.63 18.81 -2.81
C LEU A 56 4.58 19.41 -1.76
N VAL A 57 4.44 18.94 -0.53
CA VAL A 57 5.21 19.36 0.65
C VAL A 57 5.78 18.10 1.33
N ASP A 58 6.67 18.26 2.31
CA ASP A 58 7.29 17.13 3.03
C ASP A 58 8.23 16.24 2.20
N TRP A 59 9.11 16.88 1.43
CA TRP A 59 10.15 16.26 0.60
C TRP A 59 11.29 15.55 1.36
N ASN A 60 11.10 15.16 2.63
CA ASN A 60 12.15 14.54 3.46
C ASN A 60 12.64 13.20 2.91
N TRP A 61 11.81 12.51 2.11
CA TRP A 61 12.12 11.22 1.49
C TRP A 61 12.39 11.30 -0.01
N ALA A 62 12.53 12.51 -0.54
CA ALA A 62 12.76 12.73 -1.96
C ALA A 62 14.03 12.01 -2.44
N ALA A 63 13.93 11.30 -3.55
CA ALA A 63 15.02 10.50 -4.09
C ALA A 63 14.96 10.43 -5.61
N ARG A 64 16.02 9.84 -6.20
CA ARG A 64 15.98 9.41 -7.60
C ARG A 64 15.46 7.97 -7.67
N GLY A 65 14.48 7.69 -8.53
CA GLY A 65 13.88 6.35 -8.62
C GLY A 65 12.86 6.21 -9.75
N ASN A 66 12.06 5.15 -9.67
CA ASN A 66 10.95 4.87 -10.59
C ASN A 66 9.75 5.80 -10.30
N GLY A 67 9.37 6.66 -11.26
CA GLY A 67 8.26 7.61 -11.10
C GLY A 67 6.90 6.98 -10.81
N SER A 68 6.71 5.70 -11.17
CA SER A 68 5.48 4.97 -10.86
C SER A 68 5.31 4.65 -9.36
N PHE A 69 6.39 4.71 -8.58
CA PHE A 69 6.35 4.41 -7.15
C PHE A 69 5.43 5.38 -6.39
N ASP A 70 5.52 6.68 -6.66
CA ASP A 70 4.67 7.69 -6.01
C ASP A 70 3.19 7.46 -6.33
N ALA A 71 2.89 7.13 -7.58
CA ALA A 71 1.53 6.78 -7.98
C ALA A 71 1.04 5.53 -7.23
N ALA A 72 1.86 4.48 -7.14
CA ALA A 72 1.51 3.25 -6.42
C ALA A 72 1.26 3.46 -4.92
N ALA A 73 2.08 4.29 -4.27
CA ALA A 73 1.91 4.65 -2.86
C ALA A 73 0.63 5.49 -2.65
N TRP A 74 0.38 6.44 -3.53
CA TRP A 74 -0.75 7.37 -3.44
C TRP A 74 -2.11 6.70 -3.71
N VAL A 75 -2.22 5.79 -4.68
CA VAL A 75 -3.52 5.19 -5.04
C VAL A 75 -4.20 4.43 -3.89
N SER A 76 -3.43 3.98 -2.89
CA SER A 76 -3.97 3.33 -1.70
C SER A 76 -4.66 4.30 -0.74
N SER A 77 -4.43 5.62 -0.84
CA SER A 77 -5.16 6.65 -0.08
C SER A 77 -6.39 7.19 -0.81
N LEU A 78 -6.44 7.09 -2.14
CA LEU A 78 -7.48 7.71 -2.97
C LEU A 78 -8.89 7.16 -2.72
N ALA A 79 -9.06 5.84 -2.77
CA ALA A 79 -10.39 5.24 -2.69
C ALA A 79 -11.13 5.55 -1.35
N PRO A 80 -10.47 5.52 -0.18
CA PRO A 80 -11.04 5.98 1.09
C PRO A 80 -11.51 7.44 1.10
N GLU A 81 -10.98 8.26 0.20
CA GLU A 81 -11.28 9.69 0.09
C GLU A 81 -12.32 10.01 -1.01
N GLY A 82 -12.93 8.97 -1.60
CA GLY A 82 -13.90 9.11 -2.70
C GLY A 82 -13.27 9.12 -4.09
N GLY A 83 -11.97 8.83 -4.19
CA GLY A 83 -11.27 8.63 -5.46
C GLY A 83 -11.60 7.29 -6.13
N PRO A 84 -11.11 7.09 -7.37
CA PRO A 84 -11.28 5.83 -8.09
C PRO A 84 -10.52 4.67 -7.43
N PRO A 85 -10.89 3.41 -7.72
CA PRO A 85 -10.11 2.24 -7.29
C PRO A 85 -8.71 2.24 -7.94
N PRO A 86 -7.68 1.66 -7.27
CA PRO A 86 -6.29 1.73 -7.73
C PRO A 86 -6.06 1.30 -9.19
N GLY A 87 -6.65 0.18 -9.62
CA GLY A 87 -6.50 -0.35 -10.98
C GLY A 87 -7.02 0.56 -12.10
N ARG A 88 -7.83 1.59 -11.78
CA ARG A 88 -8.23 2.62 -12.76
C ARG A 88 -7.20 3.75 -12.91
N VAL A 89 -6.32 3.92 -11.93
CA VAL A 89 -5.28 4.97 -11.92
C VAL A 89 -3.94 4.38 -12.35
N LEU A 90 -3.57 3.25 -11.76
CA LEU A 90 -2.32 2.55 -12.03
C LEU A 90 -2.61 1.10 -12.45
N TRP A 91 -2.52 0.85 -13.74
CA TRP A 91 -2.72 -0.46 -14.35
C TRP A 91 -1.37 -1.07 -14.75
N GLY A 92 -1.27 -2.40 -14.78
CA GLY A 92 -0.08 -3.10 -15.27
C GLY A 92 1.15 -3.00 -14.36
N GLN A 93 0.96 -2.71 -13.06
CA GLN A 93 2.05 -2.60 -12.07
C GLN A 93 1.83 -3.55 -10.86
N PRO A 94 1.67 -4.87 -11.07
CA PRO A 94 1.41 -5.81 -9.98
C PRO A 94 2.54 -5.89 -8.94
N GLU A 95 3.79 -5.69 -9.35
CA GLU A 95 4.97 -5.71 -8.49
C GLU A 95 4.95 -4.53 -7.49
N LEU A 96 4.62 -3.33 -7.98
CA LEU A 96 4.45 -2.15 -7.11
C LEU A 96 3.21 -2.29 -6.20
N ALA A 97 2.14 -2.91 -6.69
CA ALA A 97 0.97 -3.21 -5.87
C ALA A 97 1.33 -4.16 -4.70
N ALA A 98 2.09 -5.22 -5.00
CA ALA A 98 2.58 -6.16 -4.00
C ALA A 98 3.54 -5.50 -3.00
N LEU A 99 4.46 -4.66 -3.47
CA LEU A 99 5.39 -3.90 -2.63
C LEU A 99 4.67 -2.97 -1.65
N VAL A 100 3.73 -2.16 -2.14
CA VAL A 100 2.95 -1.22 -1.30
C VAL A 100 2.07 -1.99 -0.31
N CYS A 101 1.42 -3.07 -0.76
CA CYS A 101 0.68 -3.98 0.12
C CYS A 101 1.57 -4.55 1.23
N GLY A 102 2.76 -5.08 0.88
CA GLY A 102 3.73 -5.65 1.81
C GLY A 102 4.21 -4.62 2.84
N TYR A 103 4.49 -3.39 2.41
CA TYR A 103 4.83 -2.30 3.31
C TYR A 103 3.75 -2.07 4.37
N PHE A 104 2.49 -1.87 3.97
CA PHE A 104 1.42 -1.62 4.93
C PHE A 104 1.10 -2.85 5.79
N ALA A 105 1.13 -4.06 5.23
CA ALA A 105 0.92 -5.31 5.95
C ALA A 105 1.96 -5.50 7.07
N SER A 106 3.21 -5.10 6.82
CA SER A 106 4.29 -5.17 7.82
C SER A 106 4.14 -4.18 8.99
N LYS A 107 3.31 -3.15 8.84
CA LYS A 107 3.22 -2.03 9.81
C LYS A 107 1.87 -1.90 10.49
N ALA A 108 0.76 -2.11 9.79
CA ALA A 108 -0.59 -1.75 10.25
C ALA A 108 -1.01 -2.47 11.56
N GLY A 109 -0.53 -3.70 11.77
CA GLY A 109 -0.82 -4.49 12.98
C GLY A 109 0.07 -4.18 14.18
N LEU A 110 1.05 -3.29 14.04
CA LEU A 110 1.97 -2.93 15.13
C LEU A 110 1.36 -1.86 16.04
N GLY A 111 1.91 -1.73 17.25
CA GLY A 111 1.59 -0.63 18.15
C GLY A 111 1.94 0.75 17.54
N PRO A 112 1.31 1.84 18.03
CA PRO A 112 1.61 3.18 17.58
C PRO A 112 3.08 3.54 17.90
N PRO A 113 3.79 4.24 17.02
CA PRO A 113 5.20 4.58 17.23
C PRO A 113 5.42 5.60 18.35
N SER A 114 4.40 6.39 18.68
CA SER A 114 4.41 7.36 19.77
C SER A 114 2.99 7.61 20.30
N PRO A 115 2.83 8.07 21.55
CA PRO A 115 1.52 8.43 22.09
C PRO A 115 0.79 9.45 21.19
N GLY A 116 -0.46 9.18 20.86
CA GLY A 116 -1.29 10.05 20.00
C GLY A 116 -1.06 9.90 18.49
N SER A 117 -0.10 9.09 18.05
CA SER A 117 0.12 8.84 16.62
C SER A 117 -1.00 8.01 16.00
N ARG A 118 -1.57 8.49 14.88
CA ARG A 118 -2.59 7.80 14.08
C ARG A 118 -2.04 7.02 12.89
N VAL A 119 -0.71 6.93 12.75
CA VAL A 119 -0.10 6.34 11.55
C VAL A 119 -0.55 4.90 11.29
N ARG A 120 -0.80 4.11 12.34
CA ARG A 120 -1.26 2.71 12.20
C ARG A 120 -2.68 2.62 11.68
N GLU A 121 -3.55 3.56 12.06
CA GLU A 121 -4.93 3.68 11.55
C GLU A 121 -4.92 4.04 10.06
N ILE A 122 -4.05 4.98 9.67
CA ILE A 122 -3.86 5.38 8.27
C ILE A 122 -3.33 4.20 7.45
N GLN A 123 -2.29 3.52 7.93
CA GLN A 123 -1.72 2.35 7.27
C GLN A 123 -2.72 1.19 7.16
N LEU A 124 -3.58 0.98 8.17
CA LEU A 124 -4.67 0.00 8.09
C LEU A 124 -5.69 0.38 7.02
N THR A 125 -6.03 1.67 6.92
CA THR A 125 -6.93 2.19 5.89
C THR A 125 -6.36 1.94 4.49
N GLN A 126 -5.07 2.24 4.29
CA GLN A 126 -4.39 1.99 3.02
C GLN A 126 -4.25 0.49 2.73
N LEU A 127 -3.98 -0.35 3.74
CA LEU A 127 -3.87 -1.79 3.58
C LEU A 127 -5.19 -2.44 3.13
N ARG A 128 -6.34 -1.94 3.60
CA ARG A 128 -7.66 -2.41 3.16
C ARG A 128 -7.90 -2.19 1.66
N VAL A 129 -7.18 -1.27 1.05
CA VAL A 129 -7.21 -0.98 -0.40
C VAL A 129 -6.10 -1.77 -1.11
N ALA A 130 -4.89 -1.73 -0.57
CA ALA A 130 -3.70 -2.33 -1.20
C ALA A 130 -3.77 -3.86 -1.27
N LEU A 131 -4.33 -4.53 -0.26
CA LEU A 131 -4.37 -6.01 -0.23
C LEU A 131 -5.27 -6.60 -1.33
N PRO A 132 -6.54 -6.17 -1.50
CA PRO A 132 -7.36 -6.59 -2.63
C PRO A 132 -6.76 -6.18 -3.98
N TRP A 133 -6.16 -4.98 -4.08
CA TRP A 133 -5.54 -4.52 -5.31
C TRP A 133 -4.33 -5.37 -5.74
N ALA A 134 -3.46 -5.75 -4.80
CA ALA A 134 -2.34 -6.65 -5.08
C ALA A 134 -2.83 -8.04 -5.50
N ALA A 135 -3.84 -8.58 -4.81
CA ALA A 135 -4.43 -9.87 -5.17
C ALA A 135 -5.04 -9.85 -6.58
N GLU A 136 -5.83 -8.82 -6.91
CA GLU A 136 -6.42 -8.64 -8.24
C GLU A 136 -5.33 -8.50 -9.32
N SER A 137 -4.32 -7.66 -9.08
CA SER A 137 -3.25 -7.40 -10.04
C SER A 137 -2.41 -8.65 -10.35
N LEU A 138 -2.28 -9.55 -9.38
CA LEU A 138 -1.58 -10.83 -9.50
C LEU A 138 -2.49 -12.00 -9.89
N ALA A 139 -3.77 -11.75 -10.18
CA ALA A 139 -4.78 -12.77 -10.44
C ALA A 139 -4.89 -13.85 -9.34
N LEU A 140 -4.65 -13.46 -8.09
CA LEU A 140 -4.84 -14.30 -6.91
C LEU A 140 -6.32 -14.30 -6.48
N PRO A 141 -6.78 -15.34 -5.76
CA PRO A 141 -8.10 -15.34 -5.16
C PRO A 141 -8.33 -14.15 -4.21
N PRO A 142 -9.58 -13.69 -4.07
CA PRO A 142 -10.13 -12.95 -2.96
C PRO A 142 -9.36 -12.96 -1.65
N PRO A 143 -8.83 -11.88 -1.04
CA PRO A 143 -8.50 -11.95 0.38
C PRO A 143 -9.75 -12.35 1.18
N GLU A 144 -9.76 -13.57 1.71
CA GLU A 144 -10.90 -14.12 2.45
C GLU A 144 -10.72 -13.86 3.94
N PRO A 145 -11.55 -13.04 4.60
CA PRO A 145 -11.48 -12.88 6.05
C PRO A 145 -11.65 -14.22 6.77
N PRO A 146 -11.09 -14.39 7.98
CA PRO A 146 -11.37 -15.57 8.78
C PRO A 146 -12.89 -15.70 9.01
N GLY A 147 -13.42 -16.92 8.90
CA GLY A 147 -14.83 -17.20 9.11
C GLY A 147 -15.32 -16.80 10.52
N PRO A 148 -16.65 -16.67 10.72
CA PRO A 148 -17.20 -16.35 12.03
C PRO A 148 -16.71 -17.39 13.07
N ARG A 149 -16.24 -16.89 14.21
CA ARG A 149 -15.91 -17.72 15.37
C ARG A 149 -17.17 -18.21 16.07
#